data_AF-A0A2Y9RJ64-F1
#
_entry.id   AF-A0A2Y9RJ64-F1
#
_cell.length_a   1.000
_cell.length_b   1.000
_cell.length_c   1.000
_cell.angle_alpha   90.00
_cell.angle_beta   90.00
_cell.angle_gamma   90.00
#
_symmetry.space_group_name_H-M   'P 1'
#
loop_
_entity.id
_entity.type
_entity.pdbx_description
1 polymer ?
#
loop_
_entity_poly.entity_id
_entity_poly.type
_entity_poly.pdbx_seq_one_letter_code
_entity_poly.pdbx_strand_id
1 'polypeptide(L)'
;MKSGSRSCRDCDKREDPCPLCDEAKEVLKPYNNRFILQEVDITLPENAAWYERYKFDIPVLHLNGQFLMMHRVNISKLEKQLLKLEQQGAGG
;
A
#
# COMPACT_ATOMS: atom_id res chain seq x y z
N MET A 1 33.03 17.68 -14.60
CA MET A 1 32.28 17.09 -15.73
C MET A 1 32.48 15.59 -15.76
N LYS A 2 31.39 14.85 -15.48
CA LYS A 2 30.98 13.48 -15.83
C LYS A 2 29.71 13.26 -14.99
N SER A 3 28.61 13.88 -15.41
CA SER A 3 27.52 13.25 -16.18
C SER A 3 26.75 12.23 -15.35
N GLY A 4 25.45 12.49 -15.21
CA GLY A 4 24.57 11.92 -14.19
C GLY A 4 24.52 10.40 -14.15
N SER A 5 24.29 9.88 -12.94
CA SER A 5 23.88 8.49 -12.73
C SER A 5 22.50 8.52 -12.08
N ARG A 6 21.58 7.81 -12.72
CA ARG A 6 20.13 7.94 -12.59
C ARG A 6 19.69 7.55 -11.18
N SER A 7 18.94 8.44 -10.54
CA SER A 7 18.14 8.16 -9.35
C SER A 7 17.01 7.21 -9.73
N CYS A 8 17.23 5.91 -9.66
CA CYS A 8 16.14 4.94 -9.67
C CYS A 8 15.65 4.78 -8.23
N ARG A 9 14.67 5.63 -7.89
CA ARG A 9 13.71 5.41 -6.82
C ARG A 9 12.74 4.35 -7.32
N ASP A 10 13.03 3.09 -7.04
CA ASP A 10 12.00 2.06 -6.92
C ASP A 10 12.60 0.89 -6.14
N CYS A 11 11.74 0.24 -5.38
CA CYS A 11 12.03 -0.69 -4.32
C CYS A 11 12.77 -1.93 -4.84
N ASP A 12 14.08 -2.04 -4.61
CA ASP A 12 14.84 -3.29 -4.82
C ASP A 12 15.81 -3.54 -3.67
N LYS A 13 15.42 -4.44 -2.77
CA LYS A 13 16.36 -5.46 -2.31
C LYS A 13 15.64 -6.77 -2.00
N ARG A 14 15.08 -7.34 -3.05
CA ARG A 14 14.95 -8.78 -3.28
C ARG A 14 14.72 -8.89 -4.79
N GLU A 15 15.51 -9.72 -5.46
CA GLU A 15 15.52 -9.95 -6.91
C GLU A 15 14.21 -10.58 -7.46
N ASP A 16 13.05 -10.25 -6.90
CA ASP A 16 11.77 -10.76 -7.36
C ASP A 16 10.72 -9.63 -7.41
N PRO A 17 10.07 -9.40 -8.55
CA PRO A 17 8.85 -8.58 -8.59
C PRO A 17 7.85 -9.30 -7.70
N CYS A 18 7.51 -8.71 -6.54
CA CYS A 18 6.61 -9.35 -5.60
C CYS A 18 5.21 -9.34 -6.23
N PRO A 19 4.72 -10.47 -6.79
CA PRO A 19 3.56 -10.45 -7.67
C PRO A 19 2.29 -9.98 -6.94
N LEU A 20 2.26 -10.17 -5.61
CA LEU A 20 1.20 -9.70 -4.73
C LEU A 20 1.17 -8.17 -4.58
N CYS A 21 2.33 -7.50 -4.60
CA CYS A 21 2.40 -6.05 -4.50
C CYS A 21 1.95 -5.39 -5.82
N ASP A 22 2.39 -5.92 -6.96
CA ASP A 22 1.93 -5.48 -8.28
C ASP A 22 0.42 -5.69 -8.46
N GLU A 23 -0.09 -6.88 -8.10
CA GLU A 23 -1.53 -7.15 -8.14
C GLU A 23 -2.31 -6.16 -7.27
N ALA A 24 -1.85 -5.90 -6.04
CA ALA A 24 -2.47 -4.92 -5.16
C ALA A 24 -2.47 -3.50 -5.75
N LYS A 25 -1.34 -3.06 -6.32
CA LYS A 25 -1.24 -1.74 -6.96
C LYS A 25 -2.20 -1.60 -8.13
N GLU A 26 -2.26 -2.60 -9.01
CA GLU A 26 -3.18 -2.59 -10.16
C GLU A 26 -4.65 -2.57 -9.71
N VAL A 27 -4.97 -3.33 -8.66
CA VAL A 27 -6.31 -3.37 -8.07
C VAL A 27 -6.69 -2.04 -7.42
N LEU A 28 -5.75 -1.32 -6.80
CA LEU A 28 -5.98 -0.03 -6.14
C LEU A 28 -5.94 1.17 -7.09
N LYS A 29 -5.19 1.07 -8.20
CA LYS A 29 -5.04 2.09 -9.24
C LYS A 29 -6.35 2.78 -9.66
N PRO A 30 -7.44 2.05 -9.99
CA PRO A 30 -8.70 2.68 -10.37
C PRO A 30 -9.41 3.38 -9.19
N TYR A 31 -9.08 3.04 -7.95
CA TYR A 31 -9.70 3.61 -6.76
C TYR A 31 -8.91 4.77 -6.14
N ASN A 32 -7.73 5.11 -6.66
CA ASN A 32 -6.97 6.30 -6.24
C ASN A 32 -7.76 7.61 -6.35
N ASN A 33 -8.83 7.65 -7.16
CA ASN A 33 -9.74 8.79 -7.22
C ASN A 33 -10.80 8.82 -6.11
N ARG A 34 -11.05 7.68 -5.43
CA ARG A 34 -12.07 7.54 -4.38
C ARG A 34 -11.48 7.59 -2.97
N PHE A 35 -10.22 7.21 -2.80
CA PHE A 35 -9.50 7.34 -1.53
C PHE A 35 -8.06 7.77 -1.80
N ILE A 36 -7.43 8.32 -0.77
CA ILE A 36 -6.02 8.68 -0.81
C ILE A 36 -5.20 7.44 -0.48
N LEU A 37 -4.51 6.88 -1.48
CA LEU A 37 -3.55 5.80 -1.25
C LEU A 37 -2.26 6.42 -0.70
N GLN A 38 -1.93 6.08 0.56
CA GLN A 38 -0.67 6.47 1.16
C GLN A 38 0.31 5.30 1.07
N GLU A 39 1.27 5.42 0.15
CA GLU A 39 2.36 4.45 0.04
C GLU A 39 3.40 4.75 1.13
N VAL A 40 3.58 3.78 2.05
CA VAL A 40 4.61 3.84 3.07
C VAL A 40 5.71 2.87 2.67
N ASP A 41 6.89 3.43 2.41
CA ASP A 41 8.06 2.62 2.10
C ASP A 41 8.65 2.03 3.39
N ILE A 42 8.38 0.75 3.62
CA ILE A 42 8.91 0.01 4.77
C ILE A 42 10.40 -0.33 4.61
N THR A 43 11.00 -0.17 3.43
CA THR A 43 12.43 -0.44 3.23
C THR A 43 13.32 0.67 3.78
N LEU A 44 12.73 1.84 4.03
CA LEU A 44 13.43 2.95 4.67
C LEU A 44 13.81 2.58 6.12
N PRO A 45 15.02 2.93 6.57
CA PRO A 45 15.47 2.64 7.94
C PRO A 45 14.58 3.32 9.00
N GLU A 46 13.96 4.45 8.68
CA GLU A 46 12.97 5.12 9.53
C GLU A 46 11.73 4.25 9.80
N ASN A 47 11.40 3.33 8.89
CA ASN A 47 10.28 2.41 8.97
C ASN A 47 10.72 0.96 9.21
N ALA A 48 11.97 0.71 9.64
CA ALA A 48 12.48 -0.64 9.87
C ALA A 48 11.60 -1.46 10.84
N ALA A 49 10.98 -0.79 11.82
CA ALA A 49 10.01 -1.43 12.73
C ALA A 49 8.80 -2.02 11.99
N TRP A 50 8.33 -1.37 10.93
CA TRP A 50 7.26 -1.86 10.06
C TRP A 50 7.76 -2.97 9.15
N TYR A 51 8.98 -2.85 8.62
CA TYR A 51 9.61 -3.90 7.81
C TYR A 51 9.66 -5.22 8.58
N GLU A 52 10.24 -5.23 9.78
CA GLU A 52 10.39 -6.46 10.53
C GLU A 52 9.05 -7.11 10.89
N ARG A 53 8.02 -6.29 11.10
CA ARG A 53 6.67 -6.72 11.44
C ARG A 53 5.86 -7.24 10.27
N TYR A 54 6.02 -6.64 9.08
CA TYR A 54 5.14 -6.89 7.93
C TYR A 54 5.87 -7.43 6.69
N LYS A 55 7.19 -7.65 6.73
CA LYS A 55 8.00 -8.19 5.60
C LYS A 55 7.48 -9.51 5.01
N PHE A 56 6.69 -10.27 5.76
CA PHE A 56 6.07 -11.52 5.30
C PHE A 56 4.56 -11.39 5.02
N ASP A 57 3.97 -10.26 5.37
CA ASP A 57 2.53 -9.99 5.28
C ASP A 57 2.18 -8.90 4.25
N ILE A 58 3.16 -8.41 3.51
CA ILE A 58 2.94 -7.43 2.44
C ILE A 58 2.18 -8.06 1.26
N PRO A 59 1.30 -7.30 0.58
CA PRO A 59 0.92 -5.91 0.88
C PRO A 59 -0.08 -5.82 2.04
N VAL A 60 0.15 -4.87 2.95
CA VAL A 60 -0.76 -4.58 4.07
C VAL A 60 -1.52 -3.30 3.78
N LEU A 61 -2.84 -3.38 3.76
CA LEU A 61 -3.72 -2.24 3.54
C LEU A 61 -4.31 -1.77 4.86
N HIS A 62 -4.14 -0.49 5.13
CA HIS A 62 -4.82 0.23 6.19
C HIS A 62 -5.81 1.20 5.57
N LEU A 63 -7.06 1.17 6.02
CA LEU A 63 -8.11 2.09 5.57
C LEU A 63 -8.53 2.94 6.77
N ASN A 64 -8.39 4.26 6.64
CA ASN A 64 -8.70 5.22 7.71
C ASN A 64 -7.97 4.92 9.04
N GLY A 65 -6.71 4.47 8.96
CA GLY A 65 -5.90 4.07 10.12
C GLY A 65 -6.25 2.70 10.72
N GLN A 66 -7.24 2.00 10.16
CA GLN A 66 -7.61 0.65 10.60
C GLN A 66 -7.04 -0.41 9.65
N PHE A 67 -6.41 -1.45 10.20
CA PHE A 67 -5.96 -2.59 9.41
C PHE A 67 -7.17 -3.25 8.71
N LEU A 68 -7.08 -3.35 7.39
CA LEU A 68 -8.17 -3.85 6.56
C LEU A 68 -7.89 -5.27 6.08
N MET A 69 -6.74 -5.46 5.44
CA MET A 69 -6.35 -6.75 4.85
C MET A 69 -4.86 -6.82 4.57
N MET A 70 -4.34 -8.04 4.48
CA MET A 70 -2.95 -8.35 4.12
C MET A 70 -2.89 -9.49 3.10
N HIS A 71 -1.75 -9.67 2.43
CA HIS A 71 -1.47 -10.63 1.35
C HIS A 71 -2.28 -10.50 0.06
N ARG A 72 -3.60 -10.25 0.13
CA ARG A 72 -4.49 -10.16 -1.03
C ARG A 72 -5.46 -9.00 -0.89
N VAL A 73 -5.52 -8.18 -1.95
CA VAL A 73 -6.50 -7.09 -2.03
C VAL A 73 -7.82 -7.64 -2.52
N ASN A 74 -8.85 -7.51 -1.68
CA ASN A 74 -10.21 -7.92 -2.02
C ASN A 74 -11.08 -6.68 -2.20
N ILE A 75 -11.37 -6.35 -3.45
CA ILE A 75 -12.18 -5.18 -3.83
C ILE A 75 -13.53 -5.18 -3.15
N SER A 76 -14.23 -6.32 -3.10
CA SER A 76 -15.54 -6.37 -2.46
C SER A 76 -15.50 -6.05 -0.97
N LYS A 77 -14.41 -6.39 -0.27
CA LYS A 77 -14.20 -5.99 1.13
C LYS A 77 -13.84 -4.50 1.23
N LEU A 78 -12.97 -4.02 0.35
CA LEU A 78 -12.55 -2.63 0.30
C LEU A 78 -13.76 -1.71 0.06
N GLU A 79 -14.58 -1.99 -0.93
CA GLU A 79 -15.79 -1.22 -1.26
C GLU A 79 -16.81 -1.23 -0.11
N LYS A 80 -17.05 -2.39 0.52
CA LYS A 80 -17.94 -2.47 1.68
C LYS A 80 -17.45 -1.59 2.83
N GLN A 81 -16.15 -1.55 3.07
CA GLN A 81 -15.57 -0.76 4.15
C GLN A 81 -15.54 0.73 3.82
N LEU A 82 -15.22 1.09 2.57
CA LEU A 82 -15.36 2.46 2.04
C LEU A 82 -16.80 2.96 2.22
N LEU A 83 -17.80 2.21 1.75
CA LEU A 83 -19.21 2.57 1.89
C LEU A 83 -19.61 2.74 3.36
N LYS A 84 -19.12 1.84 4.23
CA LYS A 84 -19.39 1.94 5.67
C LYS A 84 -18.75 3.18 6.29
N LEU A 85 -17.57 3.61 5.84
CA LEU A 85 -16.92 4.84 6.30
C LEU A 85 -17.64 6.08 5.78
N GLU A 86 -18.04 6.09 4.51
CA GLU A 86 -18.87 7.16 3.93
C GLU A 86 -20.19 7.34 4.71
N GLN A 87 -20.81 6.24 5.13
CA GLN A 87 -22.04 6.25 5.94
C GLN A 87 -21.81 6.68 7.40
N GLN A 88 -20.67 6.35 7.99
CA GLN A 88 -20.34 6.71 9.38
C GLN A 88 -19.83 8.16 9.52
N GLY A 89 -19.33 8.77 8.45
CA GLY A 89 -18.87 10.16 8.42
C GLY A 89 -19.98 11.22 8.33
N ALA A 90 -21.24 10.82 8.13
CA ALA A 90 -22.39 11.72 7.99
C ALA A 90 -23.18 11.95 9.30
N GLY A 91 -22.56 11.69 10.46
CA GLY A 91 -23.21 11.75 11.78
C GLY A 91 -22.41 12.50 12.84
N GLY A 92 -21.80 13.63 12.48
CA GLY A 92 -21.17 14.57 13.40
C GLY A 92 -21.80 15.94 13.29
#